data_AF-A0A9W8BM88-F1
#
_entry.id   AF-A0A9W8BM88-F1
#
_cell.length_a   1.000
_cell.length_b   1.000
_cell.length_c   1.000
_cell.angle_alpha   90.00
_cell.angle_beta   90.00
_cell.angle_gamma   90.00
#
_symmetry.space_group_name_H-M   'P 1'
#
loop_
_entity.id
_entity.type
_entity.pdbx_description
1 polymer ?
#
loop_
_entity_poly.entity_id
_entity_poly.type
_entity_poly.pdbx_seq_one_letter_code
_entity_poly.pdbx_strand_id
1 'polypeptide(L)'
;MNITMVPSTRRINFNRTMDDPAEYQKFRLFAASCFCSELTAFVDEYQLLKARTLSHFGLLQTNGAGFTIPRHQNSPPSTPSTLAATDSDGIDDDSEQRHRRLRMSRCMVDNALTQSMEFMSSALTTSITVSILETVVAAFPDQNSGSGMEQFPADMFDKLDMIRREFVDPRSFTSVNASPLTVKRFMERMESKDLSLTLLDEFKSEVLFMLYTDVYMRYVKKE
;
A
#
# COMPACT_ATOMS: atom_id res chain seq x y z
N MET A 1 -20.01 -34.04 -0.94
CA MET A 1 -18.66 -34.33 -1.48
C MET A 1 -17.88 -33.04 -1.48
N ASN A 2 -16.84 -32.93 -0.65
CA ASN A 2 -15.97 -31.74 -0.64
C ASN A 2 -14.87 -31.95 -1.68
N ILE A 3 -14.96 -31.21 -2.78
CA ILE A 3 -13.89 -31.16 -3.78
C ILE A 3 -12.84 -30.20 -3.23
N THR A 4 -11.75 -30.72 -2.66
CA THR A 4 -10.58 -29.92 -2.33
C THR A 4 -9.83 -29.57 -3.62
N MET A 5 -10.06 -28.36 -4.14
CA MET A 5 -9.26 -27.84 -5.25
C MET A 5 -7.82 -27.64 -4.78
N VAL A 6 -6.90 -28.45 -5.31
CA VAL A 6 -5.47 -28.25 -5.13
C VAL A 6 -5.07 -26.97 -5.89
N PRO A 7 -4.45 -25.97 -5.23
CA PRO A 7 -3.99 -24.77 -5.90
C PRO A 7 -3.03 -25.12 -7.04
N SER A 8 -3.22 -24.52 -8.21
CA SER A 8 -2.25 -24.70 -9.31
C SER A 8 -0.87 -24.20 -8.87
N THR A 9 0.20 -24.89 -9.29
CA THR A 9 1.60 -24.50 -9.00
C THR A 9 1.89 -23.03 -9.34
N ARG A 10 1.21 -22.49 -10.37
CA ARG A 10 1.33 -21.08 -10.78
C ARG A 10 0.81 -20.10 -9.74
N ARG A 11 -0.31 -20.41 -9.07
CA ARG A 11 -0.86 -19.55 -8.02
C ARG A 11 0.04 -19.52 -6.78
N ILE A 12 0.64 -20.66 -6.44
CA ILE A 12 1.63 -20.75 -5.36
C ILE A 12 2.85 -19.88 -5.68
N ASN A 13 3.37 -19.96 -6.90
CA ASN A 13 4.50 -19.14 -7.34
C ASN A 13 4.16 -17.64 -7.37
N PHE A 14 2.92 -17.27 -7.75
CA PHE A 14 2.45 -15.89 -7.66
C PHE A 14 2.48 -15.39 -6.22
N ASN A 15 1.88 -16.13 -5.28
CA ASN A 15 1.89 -15.75 -3.87
C ASN A 15 3.33 -15.61 -3.34
N ARG A 16 4.22 -16.55 -3.69
CA ARG A 16 5.64 -16.47 -3.35
C ARG A 16 6.32 -15.21 -3.91
N THR A 17 5.99 -14.83 -5.15
CA THR A 17 6.50 -13.61 -5.78
C THR A 17 6.02 -12.37 -5.03
N MET A 18 4.79 -12.36 -4.56
CA MET A 18 4.22 -11.24 -3.81
C MET A 18 4.73 -11.15 -2.36
N ASP A 19 5.11 -12.29 -1.77
CA ASP A 19 5.59 -12.36 -0.38
C ASP A 19 7.12 -12.17 -0.26
N ASP A 20 7.89 -12.36 -1.34
CA ASP A 20 9.32 -12.09 -1.38
C ASP A 20 9.60 -10.64 -1.84
N PRO A 21 10.20 -9.76 -0.99
CA PRO A 21 10.37 -8.35 -1.34
C PRO A 21 11.21 -8.10 -2.60
N ALA A 22 12.22 -8.94 -2.86
CA ALA A 22 13.11 -8.76 -4.00
C ALA A 22 12.42 -9.18 -5.31
N GLU A 23 11.70 -10.30 -5.30
CA GLU A 23 10.89 -10.75 -6.42
C GLU A 23 9.69 -9.82 -6.66
N TYR A 24 9.02 -9.37 -5.60
CA TYR A 24 7.93 -8.41 -5.70
C TYR A 24 8.41 -7.09 -6.31
N GLN A 25 9.63 -6.62 -5.98
CA GLN A 25 10.20 -5.43 -6.60
C GLN A 25 10.42 -5.59 -8.11
N LYS A 26 10.94 -6.74 -8.56
CA LYS A 26 11.08 -7.04 -9.99
C LYS A 26 9.72 -7.10 -10.68
N PHE A 27 8.75 -7.77 -10.04
CA PHE A 27 7.39 -7.88 -10.53
C PHE A 27 6.71 -6.50 -10.64
N ARG A 28 6.91 -5.61 -9.67
CA ARG A 28 6.41 -4.24 -9.67
C ARG A 28 6.97 -3.40 -10.81
N LEU A 29 8.28 -3.48 -11.07
CA LEU A 29 8.92 -2.83 -12.22
C LEU A 29 8.34 -3.36 -13.55
N PHE A 30 8.08 -4.67 -13.62
CA PHE A 30 7.42 -5.27 -14.78
C PHE A 30 5.97 -4.79 -14.94
N ALA A 31 5.18 -4.73 -13.86
CA ALA A 31 3.81 -4.22 -13.87
C ALA A 31 3.76 -2.77 -14.37
N ALA A 32 4.70 -1.92 -13.93
CA ALA A 32 4.84 -0.56 -14.43
C ALA A 32 5.17 -0.51 -15.93
N SER A 33 5.98 -1.43 -16.44
CA SER A 33 6.24 -1.54 -17.89
C SER A 33 5.03 -1.99 -18.70
N CYS A 34 4.03 -2.59 -18.04
CA CYS A 34 2.75 -2.99 -18.63
C CYS A 34 1.66 -1.92 -18.46
N PHE A 35 1.97 -0.73 -17.93
CA PHE A 35 1.00 0.30 -17.56
C PHE A 35 -0.03 -0.17 -16.53
N CYS A 36 0.39 -1.00 -15.57
CA CYS A 36 -0.43 -1.50 -14.47
C CYS A 36 0.16 -1.14 -13.10
N SER A 37 0.82 0.03 -13.00
CA SER A 37 1.50 0.47 -11.77
C SER A 37 0.53 0.75 -10.62
N GLU A 38 -0.70 1.17 -10.94
CA GLU A 38 -1.78 1.46 -10.00
C GLU A 38 -2.20 0.22 -9.21
N LEU A 39 -2.15 -0.98 -9.82
CA LEU A 39 -2.46 -2.23 -9.12
C LEU A 39 -1.45 -2.53 -8.02
N THR A 40 -0.16 -2.37 -8.31
CA THR A 40 0.92 -2.56 -7.32
C THR A 40 0.99 -1.42 -6.30
N ALA A 41 0.66 -0.19 -6.71
CA ALA A 41 0.57 0.94 -5.78
C ALA A 41 -0.55 0.74 -4.75
N PHE A 42 -1.73 0.27 -5.19
CA PHE A 42 -2.81 -0.11 -4.27
C PHE A 42 -2.35 -1.17 -3.26
N VAL A 43 -1.63 -2.20 -3.74
CA VAL A 43 -1.10 -3.26 -2.88
C VAL A 43 -0.18 -2.70 -1.80
N ASP A 44 0.75 -1.82 -2.18
CA ASP A 44 1.70 -1.21 -1.26
C ASP A 44 0.94 -0.40 -0.18
N GLU A 45 -0.08 0.36 -0.60
CA GLU A 45 -0.91 1.16 0.29
C GLU A 45 -1.80 0.32 1.23
N TYR A 46 -2.33 -0.81 0.74
CA TYR A 46 -3.07 -1.78 1.57
C TYR A 46 -2.17 -2.40 2.64
N GLN A 47 -0.96 -2.81 2.27
CA GLN A 47 -0.01 -3.39 3.22
C GLN A 47 0.48 -2.34 4.23
N LEU A 48 0.69 -1.09 3.82
CA LEU A 48 1.00 -0.01 4.75
C LEU A 48 -0.13 0.22 5.77
N LEU A 49 -1.39 0.21 5.30
CA LEU A 49 -2.55 0.28 6.18
C LEU A 49 -2.58 -0.90 7.16
N LYS A 50 -2.34 -2.13 6.69
CA LYS A 50 -2.26 -3.33 7.54
C LYS A 50 -1.20 -3.19 8.63
N ALA A 51 0.00 -2.71 8.30
CA ALA A 51 1.10 -2.50 9.25
C ALA A 51 0.73 -1.49 10.34
N ARG A 52 0.08 -0.37 9.95
CA ARG A 52 -0.36 0.67 10.89
C ARG A 52 -1.46 0.18 11.81
N THR A 53 -2.43 -0.56 11.28
CA THR A 53 -3.49 -1.20 12.08
C THR A 53 -2.88 -2.16 13.13
N LEU A 54 -1.95 -3.02 12.72
CA LEU A 54 -1.26 -3.90 13.66
C LEU A 54 -0.49 -3.14 14.74
N SER A 55 0.21 -2.08 14.35
CA SER A 55 0.97 -1.24 15.29
C SER A 55 0.04 -0.60 16.32
N HIS A 56 -1.14 -0.13 15.91
CA HIS A 56 -2.16 0.43 16.80
C HIS A 56 -2.59 -0.59 17.86
N PHE A 57 -2.94 -1.82 17.45
CA PHE A 57 -3.33 -2.88 18.38
C PHE A 57 -2.18 -3.37 19.27
N GLY A 58 -0.95 -3.37 18.76
CA GLY A 58 0.25 -3.70 19.54
C GLY A 58 0.57 -2.69 20.64
N LEU A 59 0.41 -1.38 20.37
CA LEU A 59 0.62 -0.32 21.35
C LEU A 59 -0.34 -0.40 22.55
N LEU A 60 -1.57 -0.88 22.32
CA LEU A 60 -2.52 -1.10 23.40
C LEU A 60 -2.02 -2.14 24.42
N GLN A 61 -1.15 -3.08 24.01
CA GLN A 61 -0.58 -4.08 24.92
C GLN A 61 0.53 -3.52 25.79
N THR A 62 1.42 -2.71 25.22
CA THR A 62 2.60 -2.20 25.95
C THR A 62 2.23 -1.21 27.05
N ASN A 63 1.08 -0.54 26.92
CA ASN A 63 0.61 0.43 27.89
C ASN A 63 0.04 -0.19 29.18
N GLY A 64 -0.20 -1.51 29.21
CA GLY A 64 -0.59 -2.24 30.43
C GLY A 64 0.59 -2.74 31.27
N ALA A 65 1.80 -2.81 30.70
CA ALA A 65 2.98 -3.37 31.33
C ALA A 65 4.20 -2.44 31.19
N GLY A 66 4.09 -1.20 31.69
CA GLY A 66 5.24 -0.37 32.09
C GLY A 66 6.44 -0.29 31.14
N PHE A 67 6.25 -0.35 29.81
CA PHE A 67 7.36 -0.27 28.88
C PHE A 67 7.73 1.21 28.66
N THR A 68 8.79 1.64 29.31
CA THR A 68 9.41 2.95 29.09
C THR A 68 10.12 2.91 27.74
N ILE A 69 9.45 3.39 26.69
CA ILE A 69 10.12 3.63 25.40
C ILE A 69 11.26 4.62 25.66
N PRO A 70 12.51 4.31 25.27
CA PRO A 70 13.60 5.27 25.31
C PRO A 70 13.23 6.45 24.43
N ARG A 71 12.88 7.57 25.07
CA ARG A 71 12.60 8.83 24.43
C ARG A 71 13.89 9.30 23.76
N HIS A 72 14.07 8.95 22.48
CA HIS A 72 15.13 9.50 21.66
C HIS A 72 14.87 11.00 21.55
N GLN A 73 15.59 11.79 22.35
CA GLN A 73 15.57 13.23 22.25
C GLN A 73 16.20 13.60 20.90
N ASN A 74 15.35 13.84 19.91
CA ASN A 74 15.75 14.48 18.67
C ASN A 74 16.18 15.90 19.01
N SER A 75 17.49 16.11 19.09
CA SER A 75 18.08 17.44 19.07
C SER A 75 17.77 18.07 17.70
N PRO A 76 17.40 19.36 17.65
CA PRO A 76 17.12 20.03 16.39
C PRO A 76 18.38 20.09 15.53
N PRO A 77 18.30 19.80 14.22
CA PRO A 77 19.41 19.99 13.30
C PRO A 77 19.72 21.48 13.17
N SER A 78 20.96 21.84 13.48
CA SER A 78 21.50 23.19 13.31
C SER A 78 21.48 23.56 11.82
N THR A 79 20.72 24.59 11.47
CA THR A 79 20.60 25.12 10.11
C THR A 79 21.82 26.00 9.80
N PRO A 80 22.59 25.73 8.72
CA PRO A 80 23.55 26.69 8.21
C PRO A 80 22.81 27.80 7.45
N SER A 81 22.96 29.04 7.93
CA SER A 81 22.54 30.25 7.22
C SER A 81 23.48 30.49 6.05
N THR A 82 22.98 30.39 4.81
CA THR A 82 23.70 30.86 3.61
C THR A 82 22.83 31.88 2.89
N LEU A 83 23.20 33.15 3.08
CA LEU A 83 22.77 34.30 2.28
C LEU A 83 23.56 34.31 0.97
N ALA A 84 22.87 34.28 -0.16
CA ALA A 84 23.40 34.79 -1.43
C ALA A 84 22.23 35.18 -2.34
N ALA A 85 21.95 36.49 -2.37
CA ALA A 85 21.14 37.12 -3.39
C ALA A 85 21.96 37.22 -4.68
N THR A 86 21.37 36.81 -5.80
CA THR A 86 21.86 37.22 -7.12
C THR A 86 20.66 37.48 -8.01
N ASP A 87 20.40 38.76 -8.27
CA ASP A 87 19.53 39.24 -9.34
C ASP A 87 20.19 38.94 -10.69
N SER A 88 19.44 38.32 -11.59
CA SER A 88 19.69 38.42 -13.02
C SER A 88 18.37 38.37 -13.78
N ASP A 89 17.96 39.57 -14.20
CA ASP A 89 17.05 39.81 -15.30
C ASP A 89 17.64 39.20 -16.57
N GLY A 90 16.86 38.35 -17.24
CA GLY A 90 17.27 37.63 -18.45
C GLY A 90 16.06 37.17 -19.23
N ILE A 91 15.63 38.03 -20.15
CA ILE A 91 14.70 37.80 -21.24
C ILE A 91 15.32 36.77 -22.21
N ASP A 92 14.62 35.68 -22.52
CA ASP A 92 14.35 35.19 -23.90
C ASP A 92 13.97 33.68 -23.99
N ASP A 93 13.08 33.45 -24.96
CA ASP A 93 12.86 32.23 -25.76
C ASP A 93 12.01 31.06 -25.18
N ASP A 94 10.70 31.19 -25.36
CA ASP A 94 9.63 30.28 -24.96
C ASP A 94 9.14 29.44 -26.16
N SER A 95 9.74 28.28 -26.44
CA SER A 95 9.05 27.20 -27.18
C SER A 95 9.68 25.80 -27.11
N GLU A 96 10.97 25.62 -26.85
CA GLU A 96 11.59 24.27 -26.83
C GLU A 96 11.65 23.58 -25.45
N GLN A 97 11.36 24.27 -24.34
CA GLN A 97 11.48 23.68 -23.00
C GLN A 97 10.30 22.78 -22.57
N ARG A 98 9.20 22.72 -23.33
CA ARG A 98 8.05 21.87 -22.99
C ARG A 98 8.29 20.37 -23.22
N HIS A 99 9.20 19.98 -24.11
CA HIS A 99 9.48 18.56 -24.35
C HIS A 99 10.55 17.94 -23.43
N ARG A 100 11.35 18.75 -22.71
CA ARG A 100 12.32 18.23 -21.72
C ARG A 100 11.73 18.05 -20.31
N ARG A 101 10.65 18.76 -19.96
CA ARG A 101 10.02 18.63 -18.61
C ARG A 101 9.22 17.34 -18.39
N LEU A 102 8.87 16.59 -19.44
CA LEU A 102 8.20 15.29 -19.29
C LEU A 102 9.16 14.13 -19.00
N ARG A 103 10.48 14.35 -19.01
CA ARG A 103 11.49 13.29 -18.81
C ARG A 103 12.17 13.29 -17.45
N MET A 104 12.08 14.36 -16.66
CA MET A 104 12.74 14.45 -15.34
C MET A 104 11.87 14.02 -14.15
N SER A 105 10.58 13.80 -14.32
CA SER A 105 9.71 13.33 -13.22
C SER A 105 9.87 11.84 -12.88
N ARG A 106 10.67 11.07 -13.64
CA ARG A 106 10.81 9.62 -13.44
C ARG A 106 11.92 9.21 -12.47
N CYS A 107 12.88 10.08 -12.15
CA CYS A 107 14.06 9.71 -11.34
C CYS A 107 13.92 9.98 -9.83
N MET A 108 12.98 10.84 -9.41
CA MET A 108 12.79 11.17 -7.99
C MET A 108 11.82 10.22 -7.26
N VAL A 109 11.09 9.38 -8.00
CA VAL A 109 10.14 8.41 -7.42
C VAL A 109 10.88 7.19 -6.84
N ASP A 110 12.05 6.85 -7.39
CA ASP A 110 12.80 5.63 -7.01
C ASP A 110 13.36 5.66 -5.57
N ASN A 111 13.77 6.84 -5.06
CA ASN A 111 14.36 6.93 -3.72
C ASN A 111 13.31 6.83 -2.60
N ALA A 112 12.13 7.42 -2.79
CA ALA A 112 11.04 7.34 -1.80
C ALA A 112 10.43 5.93 -1.73
N LEU A 113 10.37 5.23 -2.87
CA LEU A 113 9.88 3.85 -2.94
C LEU A 113 10.78 2.85 -2.21
N THR A 114 12.10 3.07 -2.27
CA THR A 114 13.07 2.16 -1.62
C THR A 114 12.99 2.26 -0.10
N GLN A 115 12.85 3.48 0.44
CA GLN A 115 12.76 3.72 1.88
C GLN A 115 11.44 3.22 2.49
N SER A 116 10.35 3.27 1.71
CA SER A 116 9.05 2.72 2.11
C SER A 116 9.07 1.18 2.22
N MET A 117 9.79 0.49 1.31
CA MET A 117 9.87 -0.97 1.31
C MET A 117 10.64 -1.55 2.50
N GLU A 118 11.74 -0.92 2.93
CA GLU A 118 12.49 -1.38 4.11
C GLU A 118 11.63 -1.35 5.38
N PHE A 119 10.81 -0.31 5.54
CA PHE A 119 9.92 -0.19 6.70
C PHE A 119 8.82 -1.27 6.70
N MET A 120 8.32 -1.65 5.53
CA MET A 120 7.28 -2.68 5.39
C MET A 120 7.83 -4.08 5.61
N SER A 121 9.07 -4.35 5.20
CA SER A 121 9.67 -5.68 5.27
C SER A 121 9.94 -6.16 6.70
N SER A 122 10.10 -5.26 7.68
CA SER A 122 10.32 -5.62 9.08
C SER A 122 9.04 -5.70 9.92
N ALA A 123 7.99 -4.97 9.52
CA ALA A 123 6.80 -4.80 10.35
C ALA A 123 5.68 -5.82 10.08
N LEU A 124 5.68 -6.46 8.90
CA LEU A 124 4.65 -7.40 8.48
C LEU A 124 5.25 -8.73 8.07
N THR A 125 5.03 -9.76 8.89
CA THR A 125 5.38 -11.14 8.53
C THR A 125 4.27 -11.86 7.77
N THR A 126 3.10 -11.25 7.61
CA THR A 126 1.94 -11.90 6.99
C THR A 126 1.87 -11.65 5.48
N SER A 127 1.51 -12.71 4.75
CA SER A 127 1.31 -12.64 3.31
C SER A 127 0.29 -11.57 2.92
N ILE A 128 0.47 -10.99 1.73
CA ILE A 128 -0.51 -10.06 1.15
C ILE A 128 -1.89 -10.68 0.97
N THR A 129 -1.93 -11.99 0.77
CA THR A 129 -3.18 -12.72 0.55
C THR A 129 -4.06 -12.73 1.80
N VAL A 130 -3.45 -12.67 2.98
CA VAL A 130 -4.13 -12.64 4.29
C VAL A 130 -4.78 -11.27 4.51
N SER A 131 -6.01 -11.26 5.03
CA SER A 131 -6.73 -10.00 5.35
C SER A 131 -6.12 -9.25 6.53
N ILE A 132 -6.51 -7.98 6.71
CA ILE A 132 -6.12 -7.20 7.88
C ILE A 132 -6.71 -7.83 9.15
N LEU A 133 -7.98 -8.23 9.12
CA LEU A 133 -8.62 -8.91 10.24
C LEU A 133 -7.90 -10.21 10.62
N GLU A 134 -7.66 -11.09 9.65
CA GLU A 134 -6.95 -12.36 9.89
C GLU A 134 -5.55 -12.11 10.47
N THR A 135 -4.85 -11.08 9.97
CA THR A 135 -3.54 -10.69 10.47
C THR A 135 -3.61 -10.20 11.94
N VAL A 136 -4.61 -9.38 12.28
CA VAL A 136 -4.83 -8.90 13.66
C VAL A 136 -5.19 -10.06 14.59
N VAL A 137 -6.09 -10.96 14.18
CA VAL A 137 -6.50 -12.13 14.97
C VAL A 137 -5.32 -13.08 15.20
N ALA A 138 -4.50 -13.30 14.18
CA ALA A 138 -3.30 -14.14 14.30
C ALA A 138 -2.23 -13.51 15.22
N ALA A 139 -2.07 -12.19 15.17
CA ALA A 139 -1.11 -11.47 16.00
C ALA A 139 -1.56 -11.34 17.47
N PHE A 140 -2.88 -11.27 17.72
CA PHE A 140 -3.45 -10.96 19.03
C PHE A 140 -4.60 -11.93 19.42
N PRO A 141 -4.32 -13.24 19.56
CA PRO A 141 -5.35 -14.25 19.79
C PRO A 141 -6.16 -14.01 21.08
N ASP A 142 -5.52 -13.47 22.12
CA ASP A 142 -6.15 -13.26 23.44
C ASP A 142 -7.18 -12.12 23.45
N GLN A 143 -7.16 -11.21 22.46
CA GLN A 143 -8.07 -10.06 22.41
C GLN A 143 -9.37 -10.35 21.64
N ASN A 144 -9.50 -11.53 21.04
CA ASN A 144 -10.63 -11.89 20.17
C ASN A 144 -11.94 -12.16 20.94
N SER A 145 -11.96 -11.97 22.27
CA SER A 145 -13.11 -12.29 23.13
C SER A 145 -14.09 -11.12 23.32
N GLY A 146 -13.83 -9.93 22.74
CA GLY A 146 -14.71 -8.77 22.93
C GLY A 146 -14.77 -7.80 21.75
N SER A 147 -15.89 -7.82 21.01
CA SER A 147 -16.62 -6.81 20.20
C SER A 147 -15.94 -5.57 19.55
N GLY A 148 -14.65 -5.29 19.69
CA GLY A 148 -14.04 -4.03 19.24
C GLY A 148 -12.96 -4.16 18.16
N MET A 149 -12.40 -5.35 17.95
CA MET A 149 -11.30 -5.56 16.99
C MET A 149 -11.75 -5.62 15.54
N GLU A 150 -13.05 -5.66 15.28
CA GLU A 150 -13.57 -5.80 13.92
C GLU A 150 -13.54 -4.48 13.13
N GLN A 151 -13.29 -3.34 13.78
CA GLN A 151 -13.31 -2.02 13.16
C GLN A 151 -11.91 -1.41 13.05
N PHE A 152 -11.72 -0.57 12.03
CA PHE A 152 -10.52 0.25 11.91
C PHE A 152 -10.45 1.28 13.04
N PRO A 153 -9.26 1.47 13.64
CA PRO A 153 -9.00 2.61 14.50
C PRO A 153 -9.24 3.96 13.80
N ALA A 154 -9.71 4.96 14.54
CA ALA A 154 -10.09 6.26 13.97
C ALA A 154 -8.93 7.00 13.29
N ASP A 155 -7.70 6.82 13.76
CA ASP A 155 -6.47 7.35 13.17
C ASP A 155 -6.13 6.73 11.79
N MET A 156 -6.79 5.63 11.41
CA MET A 156 -6.64 5.02 10.09
C MET A 156 -7.61 5.60 9.04
N PHE A 157 -8.58 6.43 9.45
CA PHE A 157 -9.63 6.91 8.54
C PHE A 157 -9.08 7.82 7.43
N ASP A 158 -8.08 8.65 7.73
CA ASP A 158 -7.40 9.48 6.72
C ASP A 158 -6.75 8.61 5.64
N LYS A 159 -6.21 7.46 6.04
CA LYS A 159 -5.58 6.51 5.11
C LYS A 159 -6.61 5.77 4.27
N LEU A 160 -7.73 5.37 4.86
CA LEU A 160 -8.86 4.78 4.14
C LEU A 160 -9.45 5.76 3.12
N ASP A 161 -9.63 7.02 3.50
CA ASP A 161 -10.15 8.05 2.59
C ASP A 161 -9.16 8.35 1.45
N MET A 162 -7.86 8.33 1.73
CA MET A 162 -6.84 8.39 0.68
C MET A 162 -7.00 7.22 -0.31
N ILE A 163 -7.06 5.97 0.17
CA ILE A 163 -7.21 4.79 -0.69
C ILE A 163 -8.48 4.91 -1.54
N ARG A 164 -9.60 5.34 -0.92
CA ARG A 164 -10.86 5.60 -1.61
C ARG A 164 -10.68 6.59 -2.76
N ARG A 165 -10.12 7.77 -2.48
CA ARG A 165 -9.97 8.84 -3.47
C ARG A 165 -9.00 8.48 -4.58
N GLU A 166 -7.93 7.75 -4.27
CA GLU A 166 -6.85 7.49 -5.22
C GLU A 166 -7.13 6.25 -6.08
N PHE A 167 -7.58 5.15 -5.48
CA PHE A 167 -7.68 3.86 -6.18
C PHE A 167 -9.11 3.40 -6.46
N VAL A 168 -10.10 3.87 -5.70
CA VAL A 168 -11.49 3.37 -5.82
C VAL A 168 -12.40 4.33 -6.58
N ASP A 169 -12.23 5.64 -6.41
CA ASP A 169 -13.04 6.65 -7.10
C ASP A 169 -12.84 6.54 -8.62
N PRO A 170 -13.88 6.23 -9.43
CA PRO A 170 -13.77 6.12 -10.88
C PRO A 170 -13.32 7.40 -11.58
N ARG A 171 -13.34 8.55 -10.88
CA ARG A 171 -12.87 9.84 -11.40
C ARG A 171 -11.37 10.06 -11.17
N SER A 172 -10.73 9.20 -10.38
CA SER A 172 -9.29 9.26 -10.14
C SER A 172 -8.50 8.78 -11.35
N PHE A 173 -7.41 9.47 -11.66
CA PHE A 173 -6.47 9.07 -12.71
C PHE A 173 -5.72 7.78 -12.39
N THR A 174 -5.66 7.39 -11.12
CA THR A 174 -5.03 6.16 -10.62
C THR A 174 -6.08 5.13 -10.17
N SER A 175 -7.33 5.32 -10.57
CA SER A 175 -8.40 4.37 -10.25
C SER A 175 -8.10 3.00 -10.82
N VAL A 176 -8.28 1.98 -10.00
CA VAL A 176 -8.17 0.59 -10.42
C VAL A 176 -9.47 0.20 -11.14
N ASN A 177 -9.34 -0.52 -12.25
CA ASN A 177 -10.47 -1.04 -13.02
C ASN A 177 -11.16 -2.24 -12.34
N ALA A 178 -11.67 -2.02 -11.14
CA ALA A 178 -12.46 -2.99 -10.39
C ALA A 178 -13.92 -3.03 -10.88
N SER A 179 -14.62 -4.10 -10.55
CA SER A 179 -16.04 -4.30 -10.85
C SER A 179 -16.87 -3.14 -10.28
N PRO A 180 -17.81 -2.56 -11.07
CA PRO A 180 -18.69 -1.51 -10.58
C PRO A 180 -19.48 -1.92 -9.32
N LEU A 181 -19.76 -3.22 -9.16
CA LEU A 181 -20.44 -3.74 -7.97
C LEU A 181 -19.54 -3.66 -6.73
N THR A 182 -18.27 -4.01 -6.86
CA THR A 182 -17.28 -3.98 -5.77
C THR A 182 -16.98 -2.54 -5.37
N VAL A 183 -16.83 -1.63 -6.34
CA VAL A 183 -16.70 -0.18 -6.09
C VAL A 183 -17.93 0.35 -5.36
N LYS A 184 -19.14 0.03 -5.86
CA LYS A 184 -20.40 0.47 -5.24
C LYS A 184 -20.51 0.01 -3.79
N ARG A 185 -20.28 -1.28 -3.51
CA ARG A 185 -20.33 -1.84 -2.15
C ARG A 185 -19.32 -1.18 -1.22
N PHE A 186 -18.10 -0.97 -1.69
CA PHE A 186 -17.08 -0.28 -0.91
C PHE A 186 -17.53 1.14 -0.53
N MET A 187 -18.06 1.90 -1.50
CA MET A 187 -18.54 3.27 -1.27
C MET A 187 -19.75 3.31 -0.31
N GLU A 188 -20.72 2.41 -0.48
CA GLU A 188 -21.88 2.31 0.43
C GLU A 188 -21.45 2.02 1.88
N ARG A 189 -20.42 1.19 2.09
CA ARG A 189 -19.87 0.89 3.41
C ARG A 189 -19.09 2.06 4.02
N MET A 190 -18.33 2.79 3.20
CA MET A 190 -17.69 4.04 3.64
C MET A 190 -18.71 5.09 4.07
N GLU A 191 -19.82 5.24 3.31
CA GLU A 191 -20.89 6.20 3.60
C GLU A 191 -21.69 5.82 4.86
N SER A 192 -21.96 4.53 5.06
CA SER A 192 -22.65 4.03 6.25
C SER A 192 -21.78 4.01 7.51
N LYS A 193 -20.49 4.35 7.40
CA LYS A 193 -19.46 4.25 8.46
C LYS A 193 -19.26 2.82 8.97
N ASP A 194 -19.58 1.81 8.16
CA ASP A 194 -19.22 0.42 8.42
C ASP A 194 -17.74 0.19 8.03
N LEU A 195 -16.85 0.67 8.90
CA LEU A 195 -15.40 0.65 8.68
C LEU A 195 -14.77 -0.61 9.29
N SER A 196 -15.29 -1.79 8.91
CA SER A 196 -14.71 -3.05 9.38
C SER A 196 -13.30 -3.29 8.82
N LEU A 197 -12.47 -4.06 9.51
CA LEU A 197 -11.14 -4.48 9.02
C LEU A 197 -11.19 -5.29 7.72
N THR A 198 -12.37 -5.79 7.34
CA THR A 198 -12.62 -6.52 6.08
C THR A 198 -13.14 -5.62 4.95
N LEU A 199 -13.25 -4.30 5.18
CA LEU A 199 -13.78 -3.33 4.22
C LEU A 199 -13.12 -3.42 2.83
N LEU A 200 -11.80 -3.63 2.81
CA LEU A 200 -11.00 -3.65 1.58
C LEU A 200 -10.82 -5.06 0.98
N ASP A 201 -11.34 -6.12 1.60
CA ASP A 201 -10.98 -7.49 1.21
C ASP A 201 -11.53 -7.89 -0.16
N GLU A 202 -12.76 -7.48 -0.51
CA GLU A 202 -13.34 -7.73 -1.82
C GLU A 202 -12.52 -7.03 -2.92
N PHE A 203 -12.24 -5.74 -2.72
CA PHE A 203 -11.47 -4.92 -3.66
C PHE A 203 -10.03 -5.42 -3.80
N LYS A 204 -9.36 -5.76 -2.69
CA LYS A 204 -8.04 -6.40 -2.69
C LYS A 204 -8.05 -7.69 -3.51
N SER A 205 -9.05 -8.55 -3.31
CA SER A 205 -9.13 -9.83 -4.00
C SER A 205 -9.22 -9.66 -5.50
N GLU A 206 -9.95 -8.64 -5.96
CA GLU A 206 -10.05 -8.29 -7.37
C GLU A 206 -8.73 -7.72 -7.93
N VAL A 207 -8.05 -6.84 -7.20
CA VAL A 207 -6.71 -6.34 -7.57
C VAL A 207 -5.70 -7.49 -7.71
N LEU A 208 -5.67 -8.41 -6.73
CA LEU A 208 -4.79 -9.59 -6.76
C LEU A 208 -5.16 -10.56 -7.89
N PHE A 209 -6.44 -10.61 -8.29
CA PHE A 209 -6.86 -11.39 -9.44
C PHE A 209 -6.34 -10.78 -10.74
N MET A 210 -6.51 -9.46 -10.94
CA MET A 210 -5.99 -8.74 -12.12
C MET A 210 -4.46 -8.83 -12.23
N LEU A 211 -3.74 -8.62 -11.11
CA LEU A 211 -2.28 -8.80 -11.08
C LEU A 211 -1.88 -10.21 -11.50
N TYR A 212 -2.63 -11.23 -11.06
CA TYR A 212 -2.34 -12.61 -11.42
C TYR A 212 -2.64 -12.88 -12.91
N THR A 213 -3.84 -12.56 -13.40
CA THR A 213 -4.26 -12.94 -14.75
C THR A 213 -3.57 -12.11 -15.83
N ASP A 214 -3.42 -10.81 -15.60
CA ASP A 214 -3.09 -9.85 -16.66
C ASP A 214 -1.60 -9.54 -16.69
N VAL A 215 -0.97 -9.50 -15.51
CA VAL A 215 0.45 -9.12 -15.35
C VAL A 215 1.32 -10.34 -15.13
N TYR A 216 1.06 -11.15 -14.09
CA TYR A 216 1.93 -12.25 -13.70
C TYR A 216 2.05 -13.35 -14.76
N MET A 217 0.95 -13.68 -15.44
CA MET A 217 0.98 -14.65 -16.55
C MET A 217 1.86 -14.19 -17.73
N ARG A 218 2.13 -12.89 -17.86
CA ARG A 218 3.08 -12.33 -18.85
C ARG A 218 4.49 -12.26 -18.28
N TYR A 219 4.61 -11.92 -16.99
CA TYR A 219 5.89 -11.89 -16.26
C TYR A 219 6.63 -13.22 -16.39
N VAL A 220 5.98 -14.33 -16.07
CA VAL A 220 6.57 -15.68 -16.11
C VAL A 220 6.92 -16.16 -17.53
N LYS A 221 6.33 -15.58 -18.57
CA LYS A 221 6.68 -15.92 -19.97
C LYS A 221 7.92 -15.21 -20.48
N LYS A 222 8.35 -14.14 -19.80
CA LYS A 222 9.50 -13.33 -20.18
C LYS A 222 10.80 -13.83 -19.54
N GLU A 223 10.68 -14.57 -18.43
CA GLU A 223 11.77 -15.34 -17.81
C GLU A 223 11.97 -16.68 -18.53
#